data_AF-A0A7C4UEP9-F1
#
_entry.id   AF-A0A7C4UEP9-F1
#
_cell.length_a   1.000
_cell.length_b   1.000
_cell.length_c   1.000
_cell.angle_alpha   90.00
_cell.angle_beta   90.00
_cell.angle_gamma   90.00
#
_symmetry.space_group_name_H-M   'P 1'
#
loop_
_entity.id
_entity.type
_entity.pdbx_description
1 polymer ?
#
loop_
_entity_poly.entity_id
_entity_poly.type
_entity_poly.pdbx_seq_one_letter_code
_entity_poly.pdbx_strand_id
1 'polypeptide(L)' 'MQEVLGAIKFYGCTAGMVVTNSTFTDAARELARKAQVALFDGKWLEEQILKLFPPQIPEFNWDEYNRRK' A
#
# COMPACT_ATOMS: atom_id res chain seq x y z
N MET A 1 8.78 -9.98 4.62
CA MET A 1 8.78 -11.05 3.59
C MET A 1 8.72 -12.44 4.22
N GLN A 2 9.71 -12.84 5.03
CA GLN A 2 9.70 -14.16 5.68
C GLN A 2 8.44 -14.42 6.53
N GLU A 3 7.96 -13.40 7.24
CA GLU A 3 6.72 -13.49 8.04
C GLU A 3 5.50 -13.84 7.19
N VAL A 4 5.37 -13.27 5.98
CA VAL A 4 4.26 -13.53 5.07
C VAL A 4 4.30 -14.98 4.57
N LEU A 5 5.49 -15.52 4.29
CA LEU A 5 5.63 -16.93 3.92
C LEU A 5 5.24 -17.86 5.06
N GLY A 6 5.66 -17.52 6.28
CA GLY A 6 5.25 -18.23 7.49
C GLY A 6 3.74 -18.21 7.66
N ALA A 7 3.11 -17.04 7.49
CA ALA A 7 1.67 -16.88 7.59
C ALA A 7 0.91 -17.68 6.53
N ILE A 8 1.32 -17.63 5.26
CA ILE A 8 0.68 -18.41 4.18
C ILE A 8 0.66 -19.90 4.54
N LYS A 9 1.82 -20.43 4.96
CA LYS A 9 1.93 -21.85 5.34
C LYS A 9 1.13 -22.17 6.59
N PHE A 10 1.19 -21.31 7.61
CA PHE A 10 0.54 -21.52 8.89
C PHE A 10 -0.99 -21.50 8.79
N TYR A 11 -1.53 -20.55 8.03
CA TYR A 11 -2.98 -20.39 7.84
C TYR A 11 -3.54 -21.17 6.65
N GLY A 12 -2.71 -21.92 5.91
CA GLY A 12 -3.15 -22.68 4.74
C GLY A 12 -3.67 -21.82 3.59
N CYS A 13 -3.15 -20.60 3.45
CA CYS A 13 -3.56 -19.68 2.39
C CYS A 13 -3.04 -20.16 1.02
N THR A 14 -3.76 -19.79 -0.03
CA THR A 14 -3.35 -20.05 -1.42
C THR A 14 -2.34 -19.03 -1.93
N ALA A 15 -2.41 -17.79 -1.45
CA ALA A 15 -1.53 -16.70 -1.85
C ALA A 15 -1.31 -15.71 -0.70
N GLY A 16 -0.31 -14.85 -0.84
CA GLY A 16 -0.09 -13.72 0.06
C GLY A 16 0.13 -12.41 -0.68
N MET A 17 0.06 -11.32 0.06
CA MET A 17 0.27 -9.97 -0.47
C MET A 17 1.08 -9.14 0.53
N VAL A 18 2.02 -8.37 0.02
CA VAL A 18 2.75 -7.35 0.80
C VAL A 18 2.56 -6.01 0.13
N VAL A 19 2.06 -5.04 0.91
CA VAL A 19 1.92 -3.64 0.50
C VAL A 19 2.84 -2.80 1.36
N THR A 20 3.61 -1.90 0.76
CA THR A 20 4.51 -0.98 1.47
C THR A 20 4.55 0.38 0.79
N ASN A 21 4.93 1.42 1.53
CA ASN A 21 5.20 2.75 0.98
C ASN A 21 6.62 2.87 0.39
N SER A 22 7.45 1.85 0.54
CA SER A 22 8.85 1.81 0.09
C SER A 22 9.02 0.91 -1.14
N THR A 23 10.25 0.65 -1.55
CA THR A 23 10.57 -0.33 -2.60
C THR A 23 11.06 -1.65 -2.02
N PHE A 24 10.88 -2.74 -2.76
CA PHE A 24 11.44 -4.04 -2.40
C PHE A 24 12.90 -4.20 -2.83
N THR A 25 13.65 -5.01 -2.08
CA THR A 25 14.97 -5.47 -2.52
C THR A 25 14.83 -6.55 -3.58
N ASP A 26 15.88 -6.77 -4.38
CA ASP A 26 15.86 -7.82 -5.41
C ASP A 26 15.68 -9.21 -4.79
N ALA A 27 16.34 -9.49 -3.67
CA ALA A 27 16.14 -10.73 -2.93
C ALA A 27 14.67 -10.95 -2.50
N ALA A 28 13.96 -9.89 -2.10
CA ALA A 28 12.54 -9.98 -1.76
C ALA A 28 11.67 -10.25 -3.00
N ARG A 29 11.99 -9.62 -4.14
CA ARG A 29 11.32 -9.89 -5.42
C ARG A 29 11.54 -11.33 -5.86
N GLU A 30 12.77 -11.83 -5.82
CA GLU A 30 13.11 -13.23 -6.12
C GLU A 30 12.30 -14.20 -5.26
N LEU A 31 12.24 -13.93 -3.95
CA LEU A 31 11.56 -14.79 -3.00
C LEU A 31 10.04 -14.79 -3.23
N ALA A 32 9.43 -13.64 -3.49
CA ALA A 32 8.00 -13.52 -3.75
C ALA A 32 7.58 -14.26 -5.04
N ARG A 33 8.39 -14.19 -6.10
CA ARG A 33 8.12 -14.92 -7.36
C ARG A 33 8.09 -16.43 -7.17
N LYS A 34 8.87 -16.95 -6.22
CA LYS A 34 8.87 -18.39 -5.88
C LYS A 34 7.71 -18.80 -4.99
N ALA A 35 7.00 -17.86 -4.38
CA ALA A 35 6.13 -18.14 -3.24
C ALA A 35 4.66 -17.69 -3.38
N GLN A 36 4.15 -17.47 -4.60
CA GLN A 36 2.79 -16.97 -4.83
C GLN A 36 2.44 -15.74 -3.97
N VAL A 37 3.41 -14.83 -3.80
CA VAL A 37 3.23 -13.57 -3.07
C VAL A 37 3.23 -12.40 -4.05
N ALA A 38 2.17 -11.61 -4.03
CA ALA A 38 2.09 -10.34 -4.73
C ALA A 38 2.82 -9.25 -3.93
N LEU A 39 3.63 -8.45 -4.62
CA LEU A 39 4.35 -7.32 -4.04
C LEU A 39 3.84 -6.01 -4.63
N PHE A 40 3.43 -5.10 -3.76
CA PHE A 40 2.92 -3.79 -4.10
C PHE A 40 3.76 -2.72 -3.40
N ASP A 41 4.50 -1.95 -4.18
CA ASP A 41 5.42 -0.93 -3.68
C ASP A 41 4.75 0.44 -3.56
N GLY A 42 5.50 1.42 -3.06
CA GLY A 42 5.00 2.76 -2.82
C GLY A 42 4.43 3.43 -4.07
N LYS A 43 5.02 3.18 -5.25
CA LYS A 43 4.53 3.74 -6.51
C LYS A 43 3.16 3.16 -6.85
N TRP A 44 3.01 1.84 -6.79
CA TRP A 44 1.71 1.21 -7.00
C TRP A 44 0.67 1.72 -6.00
N LEU A 45 1.06 1.87 -4.73
CA LEU A 45 0.16 2.34 -3.68
C LEU A 45 -0.33 3.77 -3.94
N GLU A 46 0.56 4.68 -4.34
CA GLU A 46 0.21 6.04 -4.74
C GLU A 46 -0.78 6.06 -5.90
N GLU A 47 -0.52 5.27 -6.94
CA GLU A 47 -1.43 5.13 -8.09
C GLU A 47 -2.83 4.66 -7.67
N GLN A 48 -2.91 3.68 -6.74
CA GLN A 48 -4.21 3.21 -6.25
C GLN A 48 -4.92 4.25 -5.38
N ILE A 49 -4.19 4.97 -4.53
CA ILE A 49 -4.76 6.03 -3.69
C ILE A 49 -5.36 7.12 -4.58
N LEU A 50 -4.63 7.62 -5.58
CA LEU A 50 -5.13 8.66 -6.48
C LEU A 50 -6.37 8.20 -7.27
N LYS A 51 -6.41 6.92 -7.65
CA LYS A 51 -7.52 6.34 -8.38
C LYS A 51 -8.78 6.16 -7.53
N LEU A 52 -8.64 5.72 -6.27
CA LEU A 52 -9.76 5.36 -5.40
C LEU A 52 -10.21 6.51 -4.49
N PHE A 53 -9.28 7.38 -4.11
CA PHE A 53 -9.47 8.52 -3.22
C PHE A 53 -8.88 9.76 -3.89
N PRO A 54 -9.50 10.24 -4.99
CA PRO A 54 -9.00 11.42 -5.65
C PRO A 54 -8.98 12.57 -4.65
N PRO A 55 -7.87 13.33 -4.57
CA PRO A 55 -7.74 14.42 -3.61
C PRO A 55 -8.85 15.43 -3.86
N GLN A 56 -9.69 15.62 -2.85
CA GLN A 56 -10.71 16.66 -2.84
C GLN A 56 -10.12 17.84 -2.09
N ILE A 57 -9.82 18.92 -2.82
CA ILE A 57 -9.48 20.18 -2.18
C ILE A 57 -10.81 20.75 -1.68
N PRO A 58 -11.02 20.89 -0.35
CA PRO A 58 -12.24 21.50 0.15
C PRO A 58 -12.31 22.95 -0.33
N GLU A 59 -13.51 23.42 -0.64
CA GLU A 59 -13.70 24.83 -0.94
C GLU A 59 -13.30 25.70 0.26
N PHE A 60 -12.67 26.83 -0.01
CA PHE A 60 -12.27 27.76 1.02
C PHE A 60 -13.49 28.39 1.69
N ASN A 61 -13.56 28.35 3.02
CA ASN A 61 -14.66 28.93 3.81
C ASN A 61 -14.24 30.27 4.44
N TRP A 62 -14.76 31.37 3.88
CA TRP A 62 -14.51 32.73 4.39
C TRP A 62 -15.04 32.95 5.82
N ASP A 63 -16.18 32.34 6.17
CA ASP A 63 -16.77 32.47 7.51
C ASP A 63 -15.90 31.79 8.58
N GLU A 64 -15.31 30.63 8.27
CA GLU A 64 -14.35 29.97 9.17
C GLU A 64 -13.07 30.79 9.34
N TYR A 65 -12.50 31.32 8.23
CA TYR A 65 -11.30 32.16 8.28
C TYR A 65 -11.51 33.42 9.12
N ASN A 66 -12.62 34.13 8.89
CA ASN A 66 -12.93 35.37 9.59
C ASN A 66 -13.20 35.16 11.09
N ARG A 67 -13.70 33.99 11.50
CA ARG A 67 -13.88 33.65 12.93
C ARG A 67 -12.56 33.42 13.68
N ARG A 68 -11.47 33.14 12.97
CA ARG A 68 -10.13 32.90 13.57
C ARG A 68 -9.24 34.13 13.56
N LYS A 69 -9.74 35.24 13.02
CA LYS A 69 -9.09 36.55 13.03
C LYS A 69 -9.57 37.38 14.22
#